data_AF-A0A674I994-F1
#
_entry.id   AF-A0A674I994-F1
#
_cell.length_a   1.000
_cell.length_b   1.000
_cell.length_c   1.000
_cell.angle_alpha   90.00
_cell.angle_beta   90.00
_cell.angle_gamma   90.00
#
_symmetry.space_group_name_H-M   'P 1'
#
loop_
_entity.id
_entity.type
_entity.pdbx_description
1 polymer ?
#
loop_
_entity_poly.entity_id
_entity_poly.type
_entity_poly.pdbx_seq_one_letter_code
_entity_poly.pdbx_strand_id
1 'polypeptide(L)'
;MAQHWEASDGRPPTARQTARWGPAGTGCVSCANGARLGLSRLLISVPRRLAIRNTETYFPCHVWGFYPQDVTVTWLRDGRVLTDATCSAPQRNPDGTFNLTAIYMFTPTASDSGSIFSCRVSHAALAQPLGVPWDRR
;
A
#
# COMPACT_ATOMS: atom_id res chain seq x y z
N MET A 1 -38.06 52.55 -17.05
CA MET A 1 -36.60 52.42 -16.96
C MET A 1 -36.28 50.95 -16.78
N ALA A 2 -35.73 50.33 -17.81
CA ALA A 2 -35.33 48.93 -17.86
C ALA A 2 -33.81 48.84 -17.67
N GLN A 3 -33.33 47.84 -16.90
CA GLN A 3 -32.12 47.02 -17.11
C GLN A 3 -32.31 45.81 -16.15
N HIS A 4 -32.81 44.63 -16.54
CA HIS A 4 -32.22 43.56 -17.36
C HIS A 4 -30.72 43.35 -17.17
N TRP A 5 -30.34 42.23 -16.53
CA TRP A 5 -29.13 41.47 -16.85
C TRP A 5 -29.42 39.97 -16.65
N GLU A 6 -29.13 39.19 -17.69
CA GLU A 6 -29.25 37.73 -17.73
C GLU A 6 -28.07 37.03 -17.07
N ALA A 7 -28.34 35.82 -16.57
CA ALA A 7 -27.35 34.88 -16.09
C ALA A 7 -26.49 34.36 -17.26
N SER A 8 -25.18 34.26 -17.04
CA SER A 8 -24.31 33.47 -17.91
C SER A 8 -23.52 32.48 -17.06
N ASP A 9 -23.90 31.23 -17.26
CA ASP A 9 -23.07 30.04 -17.22
C ASP A 9 -22.44 29.61 -15.89
N GLY A 10 -23.07 28.57 -15.34
CA GLY A 10 -22.42 27.26 -15.46
C GLY A 10 -21.40 26.96 -14.38
N ARG A 11 -21.90 26.32 -13.32
CA ARG A 11 -21.39 25.11 -12.63
C ARG A 11 -21.56 25.26 -11.11
N PRO A 12 -22.33 24.39 -10.45
CA PRO A 12 -22.30 24.36 -8.98
C PRO A 12 -20.89 24.01 -8.52
N PRO A 13 -20.37 24.61 -7.44
CA PRO A 13 -19.11 24.18 -6.85
C PRO A 13 -19.23 22.69 -6.55
N THR A 14 -18.38 21.90 -7.21
CA THR A 14 -18.25 20.47 -7.06
C THR A 14 -18.27 20.10 -5.59
N ALA A 15 -19.16 19.15 -5.26
CA ALA A 15 -19.37 18.58 -3.95
C ALA A 15 -18.08 18.54 -3.12
N ARG A 16 -18.07 19.22 -1.98
CA ARG A 16 -17.09 18.99 -0.93
C ARG A 16 -17.14 17.51 -0.57
N GLN A 17 -16.09 16.78 -0.92
CA GLN A 17 -15.85 15.44 -0.40
C GLN A 17 -15.73 15.57 1.12
N THR A 18 -16.80 15.23 1.82
CA THR A 18 -16.73 14.98 3.26
C THR A 18 -16.19 13.58 3.42
N ALA A 19 -14.88 13.47 3.67
CA ALA A 19 -14.27 12.23 4.12
C ALA A 19 -14.92 11.87 5.47
N ARG A 20 -15.84 10.91 5.43
CA ARG A 20 -16.48 10.36 6.63
C ARG A 20 -15.59 9.22 7.12
N TRP A 21 -14.85 9.45 8.19
CA TRP A 21 -14.04 8.43 8.85
C TRP A 21 -14.96 7.35 9.42
N GLY A 22 -14.87 6.13 8.87
CA GLY A 22 -15.49 4.94 9.46
C GLY A 22 -14.66 4.41 10.65
N PRO A 23 -15.24 3.56 11.51
CA PRO A 23 -14.51 3.01 12.65
C PRO A 23 -13.36 2.10 12.20
N ALA A 24 -12.34 2.03 13.06
CA ALA A 24 -11.02 1.43 12.84
C ALA A 24 -11.02 0.01 12.25
N GLY A 25 -10.05 -0.27 11.35
CA GLY A 25 -9.65 -1.66 11.07
C GLY A 25 -9.39 -2.07 9.61
N THR A 26 -9.33 -1.17 8.64
CA THR A 26 -9.19 -1.57 7.23
C THR A 26 -8.00 -0.88 6.59
N GLY A 27 -7.16 -1.65 5.87
CA GLY A 27 -5.99 -1.14 5.15
C GLY A 27 -6.32 0.02 4.19
N CYS A 28 -5.29 0.61 3.59
CA CYS A 28 -5.43 1.78 2.71
C CYS A 28 -6.55 1.61 1.66
N VAL A 29 -7.53 2.51 1.68
CA VAL A 29 -8.74 2.48 0.84
C VAL A 29 -8.49 3.23 -0.49
N SER A 30 -8.92 2.66 -1.61
CA SER A 30 -8.61 3.08 -2.99
C SER A 30 -9.79 3.79 -3.70
N CYS A 31 -9.49 4.67 -4.66
CA CYS A 31 -10.41 5.24 -5.64
C CYS A 31 -10.22 4.51 -6.99
N ALA A 32 -11.16 3.65 -7.38
CA ALA A 32 -11.01 2.85 -8.60
C ALA A 32 -11.28 3.66 -9.90
N ASN A 33 -10.33 3.65 -10.83
CA ASN A 33 -10.55 3.93 -12.26
C ASN A 33 -9.88 2.83 -13.10
N GLY A 34 -10.60 2.31 -14.09
CA GLY A 34 -10.19 1.17 -14.92
C GLY A 34 -8.92 1.44 -15.73
N ALA A 35 -7.95 0.52 -15.66
CA ALA A 35 -6.64 0.65 -16.30
C ALA A 35 -6.21 -0.64 -17.02
N ARG A 36 -5.50 -0.51 -18.15
CA ARG A 36 -4.95 -1.62 -18.96
C ARG A 36 -3.85 -2.35 -18.18
N LEU A 37 -4.07 -3.63 -17.84
CA LEU A 37 -3.20 -4.48 -17.01
C LEU A 37 -1.92 -5.00 -17.69
N GLY A 38 -1.66 -4.61 -18.95
CA GLY A 38 -0.55 -5.16 -19.75
C GLY A 38 0.83 -4.53 -19.54
N LEU A 39 0.96 -3.54 -18.64
CA LEU A 39 2.21 -2.79 -18.41
C LEU A 39 2.91 -3.17 -17.09
N SER A 40 2.26 -3.93 -16.23
CA SER A 40 2.70 -4.16 -14.86
C SER A 40 3.49 -5.47 -14.76
N ARG A 41 4.77 -5.37 -14.42
CA ARG A 41 5.62 -6.51 -14.08
C ARG A 41 6.04 -6.37 -12.63
N LEU A 42 5.07 -6.64 -11.74
CA LEU A 42 5.19 -6.44 -10.31
C LEU A 42 6.28 -7.35 -9.74
N LEU A 43 7.29 -6.76 -9.10
CA LEU A 43 8.36 -7.49 -8.41
C LEU A 43 8.33 -7.17 -6.93
N ILE A 44 8.48 -8.21 -6.10
CA ILE A 44 8.53 -8.09 -4.64
C ILE A 44 9.88 -8.61 -4.14
N SER A 45 10.52 -7.84 -3.27
CA SER A 45 11.76 -8.22 -2.63
C SER A 45 11.73 -7.91 -1.14
N VAL A 46 12.10 -8.90 -0.33
CA VAL A 46 12.23 -8.77 1.13
C VAL A 46 13.69 -9.08 1.48
N PRO A 47 14.56 -8.06 1.67
CA PRO A 47 15.96 -8.30 1.95
C PRO A 47 16.15 -8.89 3.34
N ARG A 48 17.21 -9.70 3.47
CA ARG A 48 17.60 -10.29 4.74
C ARG A 48 18.02 -9.20 5.71
N ARG A 49 17.50 -9.28 6.92
CA ARG A 49 17.96 -8.49 8.07
C ARG A 49 18.15 -9.44 9.24
N LEU A 50 18.95 -9.07 10.23
CA LEU A 50 19.07 -9.87 11.44
C LEU A 50 18.12 -9.30 12.47
N ALA A 51 17.30 -10.16 13.06
CA ALA A 51 16.37 -9.82 14.12
C ALA A 51 16.95 -10.28 15.46
N ILE A 52 17.44 -9.33 16.26
CA ILE A 52 18.02 -9.63 17.57
C ILE A 52 16.93 -9.45 18.63
N ARG A 53 16.86 -10.39 19.58
CA ARG A 53 15.91 -10.35 20.68
C ARG A 53 16.05 -9.04 21.47
N ASN A 54 14.92 -8.43 21.80
CA ASN A 54 14.79 -7.15 22.51
C ASN A 54 15.49 -5.97 21.82
N THR A 55 15.73 -6.08 20.51
CA THR A 55 16.31 -5.00 19.70
C THR A 55 15.33 -4.62 18.62
N GLU A 56 14.89 -3.37 18.62
CA GLU A 56 14.03 -2.83 17.56
C GLU A 56 14.73 -2.98 16.21
N THR A 57 14.05 -3.63 15.28
CA THR A 57 14.52 -3.93 13.94
C THR A 57 13.42 -3.58 12.96
N TYR A 58 13.79 -3.19 11.75
CA TYR A 58 12.84 -2.92 10.68
C TYR A 58 12.98 -3.92 9.55
N PHE A 59 11.86 -4.32 8.95
CA PHE A 59 11.82 -5.22 7.80
C PHE A 59 11.23 -4.48 6.60
N PRO A 60 12.04 -4.17 5.58
CA PRO A 60 11.54 -3.57 4.36
C PRO A 60 10.98 -4.64 3.42
N CYS A 61 9.96 -4.26 2.68
CA CYS A 61 9.38 -4.99 1.56
C CYS A 61 9.32 -4.02 0.38
N HIS A 62 10.13 -4.28 -0.63
CA HIS A 62 10.20 -3.45 -1.82
C HIS A 62 9.25 -4.00 -2.88
N VAL A 63 8.42 -3.13 -3.44
CA VAL A 63 7.45 -3.45 -4.49
C VAL A 63 7.74 -2.56 -5.70
N TRP A 64 8.00 -3.16 -6.85
CA TRP A 64 8.46 -2.47 -8.06
C TRP A 64 7.57 -2.75 -9.26
N GLY A 65 7.52 -1.82 -10.20
CA GLY A 65 6.96 -2.05 -11.55
C GLY A 65 5.45 -2.30 -11.57
N PHE A 66 4.71 -1.80 -10.59
CA PHE A 66 3.26 -2.01 -10.50
C PHE A 66 2.47 -0.88 -11.15
N TYR A 67 1.33 -1.22 -11.77
CA TYR A 67 0.40 -0.29 -12.40
C TYR A 67 -0.99 -0.92 -12.50
N PRO A 68 -2.08 -0.26 -12.07
CA PRO A 68 -2.20 1.14 -11.63
C PRO A 68 -1.54 1.41 -10.26
N GLN A 69 -1.55 2.68 -9.82
CA GLN A 69 -0.92 3.12 -8.55
C GLN A 69 -1.50 2.41 -7.32
N ASP A 70 -2.77 1.99 -7.37
CA ASP A 70 -3.45 1.35 -6.26
C ASP A 70 -2.84 -0.02 -5.93
N VAL A 71 -2.21 -0.11 -4.77
CA VAL A 71 -1.59 -1.33 -4.24
C VAL A 71 -1.86 -1.40 -2.74
N THR A 72 -2.09 -2.62 -2.25
CA THR A 72 -2.22 -2.89 -0.82
C THR A 72 -1.06 -3.78 -0.39
N VAL A 73 -0.25 -3.31 0.55
CA VAL A 73 0.83 -4.08 1.15
C VAL A 73 0.50 -4.35 2.61
N THR A 74 0.66 -5.60 3.03
CA THR A 74 0.29 -6.06 4.37
C THR A 74 1.37 -6.97 4.91
N TRP A 75 1.85 -6.67 6.12
CA TRP A 75 2.71 -7.59 6.85
C TRP A 75 1.86 -8.60 7.61
N LEU A 76 2.27 -9.85 7.53
CA LEU A 76 1.64 -10.96 8.23
C LEU A 76 2.63 -11.60 9.17
N ARG A 77 2.14 -12.05 10.32
CA ARG A 77 2.82 -12.95 11.24
C ARG A 77 1.98 -14.21 11.38
N ASP A 78 2.50 -15.35 10.95
CA ASP A 78 1.80 -16.64 11.02
C ASP A 78 0.38 -16.55 10.40
N GLY A 79 0.25 -15.79 9.31
CA GLY A 79 -1.01 -15.54 8.60
C GLY A 79 -1.90 -14.43 9.20
N ARG A 80 -1.54 -13.85 10.35
CA ARG A 80 -2.29 -12.75 10.99
C ARG A 80 -1.75 -11.39 10.56
N VAL A 81 -2.65 -10.45 10.26
CA VAL A 81 -2.30 -9.09 9.84
C VAL A 81 -1.64 -8.29 10.97
N LEU A 82 -0.53 -7.64 10.63
CA LEU A 82 0.20 -6.72 11.50
C LEU A 82 -0.18 -5.28 11.16
N THR A 83 -0.35 -4.45 12.18
CA THR A 83 -0.82 -3.05 12.05
C THR A 83 0.30 -2.03 11.99
N ASP A 84 1.50 -2.34 12.51
CA ASP A 84 2.62 -1.39 12.63
C ASP A 84 3.49 -1.31 11.37
N ALA A 85 2.85 -1.46 10.20
CA ALA A 85 3.51 -1.36 8.91
C ALA A 85 3.25 0.01 8.27
N THR A 86 4.32 0.66 7.81
CA THR A 86 4.27 1.97 7.15
C THR A 86 4.70 1.83 5.70
N CYS A 87 3.99 2.46 4.77
CA CYS A 87 4.36 2.49 3.35
C CYS A 87 4.89 3.86 2.95
N SER A 88 5.94 3.88 2.12
CA SER A 88 6.34 5.09 1.41
C SER A 88 5.26 5.52 0.41
N ALA A 89 5.25 6.79 0.03
CA ALA A 89 4.46 7.24 -1.11
C ALA A 89 4.90 6.47 -2.38
N PRO A 90 3.97 6.01 -3.24
CA PRO A 90 4.32 5.43 -4.53
C PRO A 90 5.07 6.43 -5.40
N GLN A 91 6.26 6.05 -5.87
CA GLN A 91 7.07 6.84 -6.79
C GLN A 91 6.81 6.38 -8.22
N ARG A 92 6.50 7.33 -9.11
CA ARG A 92 6.29 7.06 -10.54
C ARG A 92 7.63 6.92 -11.26
N ASN A 93 7.76 5.87 -12.06
CA ASN A 93 8.91 5.59 -12.91
C ASN A 93 8.78 6.25 -14.31
N PRO A 94 9.89 6.40 -15.06
CA PRO A 94 9.86 6.92 -16.43
C PRO A 94 9.00 6.08 -17.39
N ASP A 95 8.95 4.76 -17.17
CA ASP A 95 8.13 3.81 -17.95
C ASP A 95 6.62 3.87 -17.62
N GLY A 96 6.22 4.69 -16.64
CA GLY A 96 4.84 4.88 -16.21
C GLY A 96 4.36 3.92 -15.12
N THR A 97 5.19 2.99 -14.66
CA THR A 97 4.92 2.14 -13.50
C THR A 97 5.24 2.85 -12.18
N PHE A 98 4.93 2.22 -11.05
CA PHE A 98 5.19 2.74 -9.72
C PHE A 98 6.05 1.78 -8.90
N ASN A 99 6.80 2.35 -7.94
CA ASN A 99 7.53 1.62 -6.92
C ASN A 99 7.16 2.14 -5.53
N LEU A 100 7.21 1.30 -4.51
CA LEU A 100 7.12 1.71 -3.12
C LEU A 100 7.91 0.77 -2.21
N THR A 101 8.17 1.22 -0.98
CA THR A 101 8.71 0.36 0.08
C THR A 101 7.78 0.38 1.28
N ALA A 102 7.40 -0.80 1.76
CA ALA A 102 6.70 -0.97 3.02
C ALA A 102 7.68 -1.41 4.10
N ILE A 103 7.64 -0.79 5.27
CA ILE A 103 8.52 -1.08 6.40
C ILE A 103 7.66 -1.54 7.57
N TYR A 104 7.98 -2.70 8.14
CA TYR A 104 7.43 -3.14 9.42
C TYR A 104 8.47 -2.95 10.52
N MET A 105 8.12 -2.14 11.53
CA MET A 105 8.94 -1.96 12.72
C MET A 105 8.58 -3.02 13.74
N PHE A 106 9.58 -3.68 14.33
CA PHE A 106 9.35 -4.81 15.20
C PHE A 106 10.49 -5.02 16.20
N THR A 107 10.13 -5.27 17.45
CA THR A 107 11.08 -5.66 18.51
C THR A 107 10.85 -7.14 18.84
N PRO A 108 11.73 -8.06 18.40
CA PRO A 108 11.55 -9.48 18.63
C PRO A 108 11.64 -9.84 20.11
N THR A 109 10.71 -10.67 20.59
CA THR A 109 10.63 -11.24 21.92
C THR A 109 10.83 -12.76 21.88
N ALA A 110 10.87 -13.40 23.04
CA ALA A 110 10.98 -14.86 23.13
C ALA A 110 9.83 -15.60 22.41
N SER A 111 8.63 -15.01 22.41
CA SER A 111 7.42 -15.57 21.78
C SER A 111 7.45 -15.53 20.25
N ASP A 112 8.41 -14.81 19.66
CA ASP A 112 8.54 -14.64 18.21
C ASP A 112 9.51 -15.65 17.59
N SER A 113 10.19 -16.42 18.44
CA SER A 113 10.96 -17.58 18.05
C SER A 113 10.04 -18.57 17.34
N GLY A 114 10.36 -18.94 16.10
CA GLY A 114 9.53 -19.82 15.27
C GLY A 114 8.44 -19.16 14.41
N SER A 115 8.02 -17.91 14.68
CA SER A 115 7.01 -17.22 13.86
C SER A 115 7.45 -16.95 12.40
N ILE A 116 6.56 -16.99 11.43
CA ILE A 116 6.88 -16.64 10.04
C ILE A 116 6.32 -15.25 9.75
N PHE A 117 7.21 -14.32 9.47
CA PHE A 117 6.85 -12.98 9.00
C PHE A 117 6.83 -12.99 7.47
N SER A 118 5.81 -12.40 6.86
CA SER A 118 5.72 -12.33 5.40
C SER A 118 5.10 -11.02 4.94
N CYS A 119 5.63 -10.48 3.84
CA CYS A 119 5.03 -9.35 3.15
C CYS A 119 4.04 -9.86 2.09
N ARG A 120 2.78 -9.46 2.20
CA ARG A 120 1.71 -9.78 1.25
C ARG A 120 1.34 -8.54 0.45
N VAL A 121 1.33 -8.67 -0.87
CA VAL A 121 0.95 -7.60 -1.80
C VAL A 121 -0.28 -8.01 -2.58
N SER A 122 -1.30 -7.15 -2.56
CA SER A 122 -2.51 -7.26 -3.37
C SER A 122 -2.53 -6.11 -4.37
N HIS A 123 -2.72 -6.44 -5.64
CA HIS A 123 -2.65 -5.50 -6.74
C HIS A 123 -3.45 -6.00 -7.93
N ALA A 124 -4.03 -5.10 -8.72
CA ALA A 124 -4.89 -5.48 -9.86
C ALA A 124 -4.15 -6.25 -10.97
N ALA A 125 -2.82 -6.13 -11.06
CA ALA A 125 -1.99 -6.89 -11.99
C ALA A 125 -1.70 -8.32 -11.52
N LEU A 126 -2.05 -8.66 -10.27
CA LEU A 126 -1.89 -10.00 -9.73
C LEU A 126 -3.26 -10.71 -9.70
N ALA A 127 -3.33 -11.91 -10.27
CA ALA A 127 -4.54 -12.74 -10.17
C ALA A 127 -4.84 -13.16 -8.72
N GLN A 128 -3.81 -13.32 -7.90
CA GLN A 128 -3.90 -13.62 -6.48
C GLN A 128 -2.84 -12.83 -5.71
N PRO A 129 -3.09 -12.48 -4.44
CA PRO A 129 -2.11 -11.77 -3.63
C PRO A 129 -0.81 -12.55 -3.48
N LEU A 130 0.33 -11.88 -3.67
CA LEU A 130 1.65 -12.49 -3.60
C LEU A 130 2.23 -12.29 -2.19
N GLY A 131 2.55 -13.39 -1.52
CA GLY A 131 3.19 -13.40 -0.19
C GLY A 131 4.65 -13.83 -0.29
N VAL A 132 5.57 -13.00 0.21
CA VAL A 132 6.99 -13.33 0.29
C VAL A 132 7.38 -13.46 1.77
N PRO A 133 7.83 -14.63 2.23
CA PRO A 133 8.30 -14.80 3.60
C PRO A 133 9.62 -14.04 3.78
N TRP A 134 9.80 -13.48 4.98
CA TRP A 134 11.08 -12.94 5.41
C TRP A 134 12.01 -14.09 5.80
N ASP A 135 13.21 -14.10 5.21
CA ASP A 135 14.20 -15.15 5.46
C ASP A 135 14.95 -14.90 6.77
N ARG A 136 15.11 -15.99 7.54
CA ARG A 136 15.61 -16.04 8.92
C ARG A 136 17.07 -16.49 9.06
N ARG A 137 17.79 -16.76 7.98
CA ARG A 137 19.15 -17.32 8.04
C ARG A 137 20.24 -16.29 7.90
#